data_AF-A0A7H4MUN7-F1
#
_entry.id   AF-A0A7H4MUN7-F1
#
_cell.length_a   1.000
_cell.length_b   1.000
_cell.length_c   1.000
_cell.angle_alpha   90.00
_cell.angle_beta   90.00
_cell.angle_gamma   90.00
#
_symmetry.space_group_name_H-M   'P 1'
#
loop_
_entity.id
_entity.type
_entity.pdbx_description
1 polymer ?
#
loop_
_entity_poly.entity_id
_entity_poly.type
_entity_poly.pdbx_seq_one_letter_code
_entity_poly.pdbx_strand_id
1 'polypeptide(L)'
;MLKTWLSDATIALRQSVETWPQALDICARPLLKADVIEPAYVTAIVEQHQRLGPYYVLAPGLAMPHARPEEGAKGLGLSLLKLQQGVSFGSEEFDPVDIIIMLAAPDKHSHIEMIFCPGGIIFQR
;
A
#
# COMPACT_ATOMS: atom_id res chain seq x y z
N MET A 1 -6.99 -13.72 -10.13
CA MET A 1 -7.49 -12.74 -9.15
C MET A 1 -6.62 -11.49 -9.08
N LEU A 2 -5.36 -11.52 -8.63
CA LEU A 2 -4.50 -10.31 -8.59
C LEU A 2 -4.21 -9.69 -9.97
N LYS A 3 -4.07 -10.50 -11.03
CA LYS A 3 -3.91 -10.04 -12.42
C LYS A 3 -5.04 -9.14 -12.94
N THR A 4 -6.20 -9.15 -12.29
CA THR A 4 -7.35 -8.31 -12.66
C THR A 4 -7.22 -6.89 -12.11
N TRP A 5 -6.45 -6.71 -11.03
CA TRP A 5 -6.31 -5.45 -10.29
C TRP A 5 -4.91 -4.82 -10.44
N LEU A 6 -3.90 -5.64 -10.72
CA LEU A 6 -2.56 -5.17 -11.06
C LEU A 6 -2.34 -5.22 -12.56
N SER A 7 -2.02 -4.06 -13.13
CA SER A 7 -1.57 -3.90 -14.50
C SER A 7 -0.22 -3.17 -14.49
N ASP A 8 0.48 -3.13 -15.61
CA ASP A 8 1.73 -2.38 -15.73
C ASP A 8 1.55 -0.88 -15.37
N ALA A 9 0.32 -0.35 -15.49
CA ALA A 9 0.01 1.02 -15.09
C ALA A 9 -0.08 1.24 -13.58
N THR A 10 -0.34 0.18 -12.79
CA THR A 10 -0.46 0.23 -11.32
C THR A 10 0.75 -0.37 -10.61
N ILE A 11 1.75 -0.83 -11.36
CA ILE A 11 3.02 -1.37 -10.85
C ILE A 11 4.14 -0.35 -11.08
N ALA A 12 4.84 0.01 -10.01
CA ALA A 12 6.05 0.81 -10.06
C ALA A 12 7.25 -0.03 -9.60
N LEU A 13 8.32 -0.03 -10.40
CA LEU A 13 9.62 -0.58 -10.03
C LEU A 13 10.60 0.57 -9.82
N ARG A 14 11.32 0.57 -8.69
CA ARG A 14 12.35 1.57 -8.39
C ARG A 14 13.58 0.91 -7.80
N GLN A 15 14.74 1.54 -7.99
CA GLN A 15 15.97 1.08 -7.37
C GLN A 15 15.92 1.31 -5.85
N SER A 16 15.60 2.53 -5.43
CA SER A 16 15.49 2.92 -4.02
C SER A 16 14.60 4.15 -3.87
N VAL A 17 14.28 4.48 -2.63
CA VAL A 17 13.66 5.75 -2.19
C VAL A 17 14.36 6.19 -0.91
N GLU A 18 14.32 7.48 -0.61
CA GLU A 18 15.00 8.03 0.56
C GLU A 18 14.21 7.82 1.85
N THR A 19 12.88 7.88 1.77
CA THR A 19 12.01 7.88 2.96
C THR A 19 10.71 7.10 2.71
N TRP A 20 10.12 6.57 3.78
CA TRP A 20 8.83 5.86 3.68
C TRP A 20 7.68 6.74 3.15
N PRO A 21 7.55 8.06 3.44
CA PRO A 21 6.50 8.87 2.83
C PRO A 21 6.67 8.99 1.31
N GLN A 22 7.92 9.01 0.82
CA GLN A 22 8.19 8.99 -0.61
C GLN A 22 7.75 7.66 -1.26
N ALA A 23 7.92 6.54 -0.56
CA ALA A 23 7.40 5.25 -1.02
C ALA A 23 5.86 5.27 -1.14
N LEU A 24 5.18 5.85 -0.15
CA LEU A 24 3.71 6.01 -0.18
C LEU A 24 3.26 6.91 -1.34
N ASP A 25 3.92 8.05 -1.56
CA ASP A 25 3.62 8.95 -2.67
C ASP A 25 3.74 8.21 -4.02
N ILE A 26 4.87 7.53 -4.25
CA ILE A 26 5.10 6.80 -5.51
C ILE A 26 4.06 5.70 -5.70
N CYS A 27 3.74 4.95 -4.63
CA CYS A 27 2.75 3.87 -4.69
C CYS A 27 1.32 4.41 -4.94
N ALA A 28 0.98 5.59 -4.44
CA ALA A 28 -0.33 6.21 -4.60
C ALA A 28 -0.59 6.80 -5.99
N ARG A 29 0.46 7.23 -6.71
CA ARG A 29 0.34 7.94 -8.00
C ARG A 29 -0.60 7.28 -9.02
N PRO A 30 -0.57 5.95 -9.26
CA PRO A 30 -1.51 5.33 -10.18
C PRO A 30 -2.97 5.48 -9.76
N LEU A 31 -3.25 5.35 -8.47
CA LEU A 31 -4.60 5.44 -7.92
C LEU A 31 -5.11 6.88 -7.93
N LEU A 32 -4.25 7.86 -7.63
CA LEU A 32 -4.55 9.28 -7.76
C LEU A 32 -4.86 9.65 -9.22
N LYS A 33 -4.04 9.17 -10.17
CA LYS A 33 -4.22 9.44 -11.60
C LYS A 33 -5.52 8.82 -12.15
N ALA A 34 -5.93 7.69 -11.61
CA ALA A 34 -7.17 7.00 -11.98
C ALA A 34 -8.41 7.53 -11.23
N ASP A 35 -8.27 8.58 -10.40
CA ASP A 35 -9.32 9.11 -9.52
C ASP A 35 -9.95 8.07 -8.58
N VAL A 36 -9.18 7.05 -8.20
CA VAL A 36 -9.61 6.00 -7.26
C VAL A 36 -9.46 6.46 -5.81
N ILE A 37 -8.48 7.32 -5.54
CA ILE A 37 -8.26 7.95 -4.25
C ILE A 37 -8.06 9.45 -4.39
N GLU A 38 -8.38 10.20 -3.35
CA GLU A 38 -8.03 11.61 -3.20
C GLU A 38 -6.64 11.78 -2.56
N PRO A 39 -5.97 12.94 -2.75
CA PRO A 39 -4.72 13.24 -2.05
C PRO A 39 -4.84 13.11 -0.53
N ALA A 40 -6.00 13.44 0.03
CA ALA A 40 -6.29 13.29 1.46
C ALA A 40 -6.14 11.85 1.97
N TYR A 41 -6.31 10.85 1.10
CA TYR A 41 -6.14 9.44 1.45
C TYR A 41 -4.68 9.14 1.83
N VAL A 42 -3.72 9.67 1.06
CA VAL A 42 -2.29 9.50 1.34
C VAL A 42 -1.91 10.27 2.61
N THR A 43 -2.43 11.48 2.77
CA THR A 43 -2.24 12.28 3.99
C THR A 43 -2.72 11.53 5.23
N ALA A 44 -3.91 10.93 5.18
CA ALA A 44 -4.46 10.15 6.29
C ALA A 44 -3.55 8.97 6.67
N ILE A 45 -3.00 8.23 5.70
CA ILE A 45 -2.06 7.13 5.96
C ILE A 45 -0.78 7.64 6.65
N VAL A 46 -0.24 8.78 6.19
CA VAL A 46 0.97 9.39 6.78
C VAL A 46 0.71 9.83 8.22
N GLU A 47 -0.42 10.49 8.49
CA GLU A 47 -0.82 10.93 9.83
C GLU A 47 -1.06 9.73 10.76
N GLN A 48 -1.74 8.69 10.27
CA GLN A 48 -1.96 7.45 11.02
C GLN A 48 -0.64 6.74 11.35
N HIS A 49 0.30 6.68 10.41
CA HIS A 49 1.65 6.15 10.66
C HIS A 49 2.38 6.94 11.75
N GLN A 50 2.36 8.27 11.69
CA GLN A 50 2.99 9.11 12.71
C GLN A 50 2.35 8.93 14.10
N ARG A 51 1.04 8.67 14.16
CA ARG A 51 0.30 8.53 15.41
C ARG A 51 0.36 7.12 16.01
N LEU A 52 0.32 6.09 15.18
CA LEU A 52 0.19 4.68 15.59
C LEU A 52 1.47 3.86 15.38
N GLY A 53 2.46 4.41 14.67
CA GLY A 53 3.59 3.65 14.14
C GLY A 53 3.22 2.88 12.87
N PRO A 54 4.12 1.99 12.39
CA PRO A 54 4.00 1.24 11.13
C PRO A 54 2.98 0.08 11.19
N TYR A 55 1.74 0.35 11.63
CA TYR A 55 0.69 -0.67 11.84
C TYR A 55 0.34 -1.50 10.59
N TYR A 56 0.66 -0.99 9.39
CA TYR A 56 0.40 -1.63 8.11
C TYR A 56 1.62 -2.37 7.54
N VAL A 57 2.74 -2.46 8.28
CA VAL A 57 3.86 -3.34 7.93
C VAL A 57 3.57 -4.71 8.51
N LEU A 58 3.26 -5.69 7.65
CA LEU A 58 2.58 -6.93 8.05
C LEU A 58 3.51 -8.15 8.11
N ALA A 59 4.63 -8.10 7.40
CA ALA A 59 5.58 -9.20 7.27
C ALA A 59 6.95 -8.66 6.83
N PRO A 60 8.04 -9.44 6.96
CA PRO A 60 9.36 -9.01 6.52
C PRO A 60 9.34 -8.50 5.07
N GLY A 61 9.71 -7.23 4.89
CA GLY A 61 9.77 -6.60 3.57
C GLY A 61 8.44 -6.09 3.01
N LEU A 62 7.30 -6.27 3.70
CA LEU A 62 5.96 -6.01 3.15
C LEU A 62 5.17 -4.96 3.94
N ALA A 63 4.74 -3.90 3.25
CA ALA A 63 3.77 -2.92 3.73
C ALA A 63 2.48 -2.94 2.91
N MET A 64 1.33 -2.81 3.58
CA MET A 64 0.01 -2.73 2.94
C MET A 64 -0.74 -1.45 3.37
N PRO A 65 -0.27 -0.26 2.96
CA PRO A 65 -0.88 1.00 3.37
C PRO A 65 -2.31 1.13 2.87
N HIS A 66 -3.20 1.52 3.78
CA HIS A 66 -4.63 1.76 3.55
C HIS A 66 -5.18 2.70 4.62
N ALA A 67 -6.19 3.48 4.24
CA ALA A 67 -6.98 4.34 5.11
C ALA A 67 -8.48 3.99 4.97
N ARG A 68 -9.32 4.60 5.81
CA ARG A 68 -10.76 4.36 5.78
C ARG A 68 -11.39 4.93 4.50
N PRO A 69 -12.51 4.38 4.02
CA PRO A 69 -13.16 4.88 2.81
C PRO A 69 -13.47 6.38 2.87
N GLU A 70 -13.98 6.85 4.01
CA GLU A 70 -14.29 8.26 4.26
C GLU A 70 -13.08 9.21 4.26
N GLU A 71 -11.86 8.68 4.29
CA GLU A 71 -10.61 9.46 4.22
C GLU A 71 -10.16 9.72 2.77
N GLY A 72 -11.00 9.41 1.78
CA GLY A 72 -10.79 9.78 0.38
C GLY A 72 -10.72 8.61 -0.60
N ALA A 73 -11.27 7.44 -0.29
CA ALA A 73 -11.40 6.37 -1.28
C ALA A 73 -12.67 6.57 -2.12
N LYS A 74 -12.50 6.72 -3.43
CA LYS A 74 -13.60 6.90 -4.40
C LYS A 74 -14.02 5.60 -5.07
N GLY A 75 -13.14 4.60 -5.08
CA GLY A 75 -13.39 3.33 -5.74
C GLY A 75 -12.45 2.23 -5.25
N LEU A 76 -12.62 1.04 -5.83
CA LEU A 76 -11.77 -0.11 -5.56
C LEU A 76 -10.52 -0.02 -6.42
N GLY A 77 -9.34 -0.08 -5.82
CA GLY A 77 -8.09 -0.13 -6.56
C GLY A 77 -6.90 -0.64 -5.75
N LEU A 78 -5.91 -1.09 -6.50
CA LEU A 78 -4.69 -1.69 -5.98
C LEU A 78 -3.50 -1.14 -6.77
N SER A 79 -2.44 -0.75 -6.08
CA SER A 79 -1.15 -0.43 -6.69
C SER A 79 -0.02 -1.12 -5.96
N LEU A 80 1.08 -1.35 -6.66
CA LEU A 80 2.26 -2.04 -6.15
C LEU A 80 3.50 -1.23 -6.46
N LEU A 81 4.34 -1.01 -5.44
CA LEU A 81 5.69 -0.51 -5.58
C LEU A 81 6.66 -1.60 -5.12
N LYS A 82 7.58 -2.01 -6.00
CA LYS A 82 8.74 -2.84 -5.65
C LYS A 82 10.00 -1.99 -5.68
N LEU A 83 10.76 -2.05 -4.59
CA LEU A 83 12.08 -1.45 -4.45
C LEU A 83 13.16 -2.54 -4.58
N GLN A 84 14.28 -2.24 -5.22
CA GLN A 84 15.45 -3.12 -5.18
C GLN A 84 16.19 -3.01 -3.84
N GLN A 85 16.22 -1.80 -3.27
CA GLN A 85 16.76 -1.51 -1.95
C GLN A 85 15.60 -1.04 -1.08
N GLY A 86 15.25 -1.83 -0.07
CA GLY A 86 14.15 -1.50 0.84
C GLY A 86 14.39 -0.21 1.62
N VAL A 87 13.32 0.36 2.13
CA VAL A 87 13.32 1.59 2.94
C VAL A 87 12.78 1.28 4.33
N SER A 88 13.29 1.97 5.35
CA SER A 88 12.81 1.82 6.73
C SER A 88 11.49 2.55 6.91
N PHE A 89 10.48 1.81 7.40
CA PHE A 89 9.20 2.34 7.89
C PHE A 89 9.20 2.50 9.42
N GLY A 90 10.31 2.18 10.10
CA GLY A 90 10.41 2.21 11.56
C GLY A 90 9.80 0.97 12.22
N SER A 91 9.70 -0.14 11.49
CA SER A 91 9.27 -1.43 12.05
C SER A 91 10.50 -2.19 12.57
N GLU A 92 10.50 -2.55 13.85
CA GLU A 92 11.65 -3.24 14.47
C GLU A 92 11.89 -4.64 13.86
N GLU A 93 10.82 -5.33 13.46
CA GLU A 93 10.89 -6.74 13.03
C GLU A 93 10.92 -6.90 11.51
N PHE A 94 10.25 -6.00 10.78
CA PHE A 94 9.90 -6.23 9.37
C PHE A 94 10.55 -5.26 8.38
N ASP A 95 11.32 -4.29 8.87
CA ASP A 95 12.18 -3.48 8.02
C ASP A 95 13.41 -4.28 7.51
N PRO A 96 14.00 -3.91 6.36
CA PRO A 96 13.54 -2.85 5.46
C PRO A 96 12.39 -3.31 4.55
N VAL A 97 11.43 -2.42 4.28
CA VAL A 97 10.30 -2.71 3.39
C VAL A 97 10.70 -2.51 1.94
N ASP A 98 10.48 -3.52 1.10
CA ASP A 98 10.82 -3.48 -0.32
C ASP A 98 9.62 -3.80 -1.24
N ILE A 99 8.49 -4.25 -0.69
CA ILE A 99 7.20 -4.42 -1.37
C ILE A 99 6.15 -3.58 -0.64
N ILE A 100 5.53 -2.67 -1.37
CA ILE A 100 4.44 -1.84 -0.87
C ILE A 100 3.23 -2.07 -1.76
N ILE A 101 2.11 -2.50 -1.16
CA ILE A 101 0.85 -2.75 -1.87
C ILE A 101 -0.21 -1.82 -1.29
N MET A 102 -0.56 -0.74 -2.00
CA MET A 102 -1.60 0.18 -1.54
C MET A 102 -2.96 -0.30 -2.00
N LEU A 103 -3.92 -0.27 -1.07
CA LEU A 103 -5.29 -0.74 -1.27
C LEU A 103 -6.27 0.38 -0.94
N ALA A 104 -7.22 0.61 -1.84
CA ALA A 104 -8.34 1.52 -1.63
C ALA A 104 -9.65 0.80 -1.94
N ALA A 105 -10.66 1.01 -1.10
CA ALA A 105 -12.02 0.55 -1.35
C ALA A 105 -13.04 1.59 -0.86
N PRO A 106 -14.18 1.75 -1.55
CA PRO A 106 -15.17 2.78 -1.23
C PRO A 106 -16.09 2.38 -0.07
N ASP A 107 -16.04 1.12 0.39
CA ASP A 107 -16.85 0.63 1.48
C ASP A 107 -16.16 -0.53 2.21
N LYS A 108 -16.65 -0.83 3.42
CA LYS A 108 -16.07 -1.85 4.32
C LYS A 108 -16.35 -3.30 3.87
N HIS A 109 -17.27 -3.50 2.92
CA HIS A 109 -17.73 -4.82 2.46
C HIS A 109 -17.17 -5.22 1.09
N SER A 110 -16.52 -4.28 0.37
CA SER A 110 -15.87 -4.46 -0.92
C SER A 110 -14.67 -5.42 -0.82
N HIS A 111 -14.92 -6.71 -0.61
CA HIS A 111 -14.05 -7.87 -0.87
C HIS A 111 -12.53 -7.77 -0.57
N ILE A 112 -12.12 -6.90 0.36
CA ILE A 112 -10.73 -6.77 0.81
C ILE A 112 -10.26 -8.04 1.56
N GLU A 113 -11.21 -8.87 2.03
CA GLU A 113 -10.93 -10.18 2.63
C GLU A 113 -10.12 -11.12 1.71
N MET A 114 -10.13 -10.95 0.39
CA MET A 114 -9.40 -11.84 -0.53
C MET A 114 -7.88 -11.62 -0.58
N ILE A 115 -7.36 -10.47 -0.13
CA ILE A 115 -5.91 -10.25 -0.03
C ILE A 115 -5.40 -10.66 1.36
N PHE A 116 -6.23 -10.51 2.39
CA PHE A 116 -5.82 -10.58 3.79
C PHE A 116 -6.05 -11.94 4.46
N CYS A 117 -6.49 -12.98 3.75
CA CYS A 117 -6.52 -14.32 4.35
C CYS A 117 -5.10 -14.70 4.81
N PRO A 118 -4.86 -15.12 6.07
CA PRO A 118 -3.56 -15.58 6.59
C PRO A 118 -3.00 -16.85 5.92
N GLY A 119 -3.49 -17.20 4.72
CA GLY A 119 -2.97 -18.22 3.81
C GLY A 119 -3.10 -17.82 2.33
N GLY A 120 -3.36 -16.54 2.05
CA GLY A 120 -3.49 -15.96 0.71
C GLY A 120 -2.15 -15.84 -0.02
N ILE A 121 -2.23 -15.64 -1.34
CA ILE A 121 -1.16 -15.75 -2.36
C ILE A 121 0.15 -15.01 -2.00
N ILE A 122 0.12 -14.01 -1.12
CA ILE A 122 1.29 -13.21 -0.74
C ILE A 122 2.17 -13.93 0.30
N PHE A 123 1.63 -14.88 1.08
CA PHE A 123 2.35 -15.61 2.14
C PHE A 123 2.78 -17.03 1.74
N GLN A 124 2.58 -17.43 0.47
CA GLN A 124 3.07 -18.72 -0.03
C GLN A 124 4.34 -18.55 -0.87
N ARG A 125 5.47 -18.29 -0.21
CA ARG A 125 6.77 -18.96 -0.38
C ARG A 125 7.91 -18.19 0.26
#